data_AF-K1VMN5-F1
#
_entry.id   AF-K1VMN5-F1
#
_cell.length_a   1.000
_cell.length_b   1.000
_cell.length_c   1.000
_cell.angle_alpha   90.00
_cell.angle_beta   90.00
_cell.angle_gamma   90.00
#
_symmetry.space_group_name_H-M   'P 1'
#
loop_
_entity.id
_entity.type
_entity.pdbx_description
1 polymer ?
#
loop_
_entity_poly.entity_id
_entity_poly.type
_entity_poly.pdbx_seq_one_letter_code
_entity_poly.pdbx_strand_id
1 'polypeptide(L)'
;MSETGDFIYKRVPLFQPQHNQPVNLTVSFFLAHLTSVLCLIIASLAATASAAGPYPVKEGLNCRSEPNTGGGIVTSYAAGTQVTITCATHGEAVNGHDVWDKTTDGCFVSDWYVSTGTAEFVASECNGNPGTPGGCPNINDAGVELIKSFEGCVANPYQDAGGKWTVGYGHLCSGGDDSTCSDTGFSYPLTEETATELFKRDLPNYVSCMPQYLTDGAKLNKNQWAALTSFCYNLGCGILSDFAGRLNAGEDANVVIGEEFPKYTLAEGVELEGTGAGGDEEVALAQSPGSTEAWPNCAAD
;
A
#
# COMPACT_ATOMS: atom_id res chain seq x y z
N MET A 1 9.61 13.20 -33.17
CA MET A 1 10.48 13.84 -32.16
C MET A 1 9.97 13.31 -30.83
N SER A 2 10.57 12.22 -30.36
CA SER A 2 10.21 11.56 -29.11
C SER A 2 11.03 12.18 -27.99
N GLU A 3 10.38 12.86 -27.06
CA GLU A 3 10.98 13.26 -25.80
C GLU A 3 10.99 12.02 -24.88
N THR A 4 12.16 11.42 -24.73
CA THR A 4 12.45 10.47 -23.66
C THR A 4 12.63 11.30 -22.39
N GLY A 5 11.66 11.19 -21.48
CA GLY A 5 11.70 11.84 -20.17
C GLY A 5 12.91 11.37 -19.37
N ASP A 6 13.61 12.35 -18.78
CA ASP A 6 14.65 12.17 -17.77
C ASP A 6 14.08 11.37 -16.59
N PHE A 7 14.43 10.09 -16.50
CA PHE A 7 14.21 9.30 -15.28
C PHE A 7 15.35 9.65 -14.31
N ILE A 8 15.07 10.58 -13.40
CA ILE A 8 15.98 10.91 -12.29
C ILE A 8 16.09 9.67 -11.39
N TYR A 9 17.26 9.01 -11.42
CA TYR A 9 17.62 7.95 -10.48
C TYR A 9 17.61 8.50 -9.04
N LYS A 10 16.68 8.05 -8.21
CA LYS A 10 16.48 8.53 -6.83
C LYS A 10 17.50 8.00 -5.80
N ARG A 11 18.30 6.96 -6.11
CA ARG A 11 19.10 6.26 -5.09
C ARG A 11 20.57 6.72 -5.01
N VAL A 12 20.88 7.50 -3.97
CA VAL A 12 22.17 7.42 -3.27
C VAL A 12 21.89 7.37 -1.75
N PRO A 13 21.94 6.20 -1.09
CA PRO A 13 21.84 6.12 0.37
C PRO A 13 23.17 5.74 1.04
N LEU A 14 23.36 6.31 2.24
CA LEU A 14 24.51 6.17 3.13
C LEU A 14 24.32 4.96 4.07
N PHE A 15 25.32 4.06 4.09
CA PHE A 15 25.74 3.16 5.20
C PHE A 15 24.82 2.01 5.71
N GLN A 16 25.31 0.76 5.60
CA GLN A 16 24.75 -0.50 6.20
C GLN A 16 25.34 -0.83 7.59
N PRO A 17 24.80 -1.85 8.35
CA PRO A 17 25.39 -3.21 8.30
C PRO A 17 24.48 -4.46 8.61
N GLN A 18 24.66 -5.52 7.78
CA GLN A 18 25.04 -6.96 8.06
C GLN A 18 24.19 -7.99 8.89
N HIS A 19 23.73 -9.04 8.16
CA HIS A 19 23.88 -10.52 8.37
C HIS A 19 22.93 -11.46 9.18
N ASN A 20 22.43 -12.50 8.46
CA ASN A 20 22.35 -13.98 8.75
C ASN A 20 21.24 -14.56 9.68
N GLN A 21 20.51 -15.68 9.48
CA GLN A 21 20.47 -16.89 8.59
C GLN A 21 19.04 -17.57 8.68
N PRO A 22 18.65 -18.54 7.80
CA PRO A 22 17.28 -19.08 7.71
C PRO A 22 16.99 -20.40 8.47
N VAL A 23 15.70 -20.66 8.76
CA VAL A 23 15.18 -21.94 9.28
C VAL A 23 14.25 -22.63 8.26
N ASN A 24 14.54 -23.90 7.96
CA ASN A 24 13.79 -24.80 7.09
C ASN A 24 12.61 -25.45 7.84
N LEU A 25 11.42 -25.54 7.22
CA LEU A 25 10.41 -26.50 7.64
C LEU A 25 9.55 -26.99 6.46
N THR A 26 9.59 -28.30 6.21
CA THR A 26 8.85 -29.04 5.19
C THR A 26 7.71 -29.83 5.82
N VAL A 27 6.44 -29.70 5.35
CA VAL A 27 5.42 -30.76 5.51
C VAL A 27 4.40 -30.81 4.36
N SER A 28 4.46 -31.95 3.65
CA SER A 28 3.46 -32.76 2.91
C SER A 28 2.01 -32.31 2.63
N PHE A 29 1.63 -32.53 1.37
CA PHE A 29 0.28 -32.51 0.79
C PHE A 29 -0.55 -33.75 1.13
N PHE A 30 -1.87 -33.57 1.33
CA PHE A 30 -2.88 -34.61 1.11
C PHE A 30 -4.07 -34.04 0.34
N LEU A 31 -4.44 -34.71 -0.76
CA LEU A 31 -5.55 -34.39 -1.67
C LEU A 31 -6.73 -35.33 -1.36
N ALA A 32 -7.96 -34.83 -1.31
CA ALA A 32 -9.18 -35.64 -1.37
C ALA A 32 -10.28 -34.91 -2.16
N HIS A 33 -10.88 -35.65 -3.11
CA HIS A 33 -11.83 -35.19 -4.13
C HIS A 33 -13.31 -35.29 -3.71
N LEU A 34 -14.08 -34.35 -4.27
CA LEU A 34 -15.49 -34.36 -4.73
C LEU A 34 -16.60 -35.04 -3.89
N THR A 35 -17.69 -34.30 -3.65
CA THR A 35 -19.02 -34.63 -4.22
C THR A 35 -19.90 -33.39 -4.32
N SER A 36 -20.65 -33.33 -5.43
CA SER A 36 -21.53 -32.26 -5.86
C SER A 36 -22.92 -32.40 -5.26
N VAL A 37 -23.51 -31.31 -4.74
CA VAL A 37 -24.96 -31.21 -4.47
C VAL A 37 -25.45 -29.84 -4.95
N LEU A 38 -26.19 -29.88 -6.05
CA LEU A 38 -26.96 -28.76 -6.60
C LEU A 38 -28.17 -28.51 -5.69
N CYS A 39 -28.14 -27.40 -4.94
CA CYS A 39 -29.30 -26.86 -4.24
C CYS A 39 -29.71 -25.54 -4.91
N LEU A 40 -30.82 -25.57 -5.65
CA LEU A 40 -31.46 -24.38 -6.20
C LEU A 40 -32.07 -23.57 -5.05
N ILE A 41 -31.33 -22.58 -4.55
CA ILE A 41 -31.86 -21.53 -3.69
C ILE A 41 -31.91 -20.25 -4.53
N ILE A 42 -33.12 -19.73 -4.74
CA ILE A 42 -33.32 -18.38 -5.24
C ILE A 42 -32.83 -17.43 -4.14
N ALA A 43 -31.56 -17.03 -4.22
CA ALA A 43 -31.04 -15.94 -3.40
C ALA A 43 -31.53 -14.64 -4.03
N SER A 44 -32.45 -13.97 -3.35
CA SER A 44 -32.64 -12.53 -3.52
C SER A 44 -31.29 -11.85 -3.35
N LEU A 45 -30.75 -11.23 -4.40
CA LEU A 45 -29.62 -10.30 -4.28
C LEU A 45 -30.10 -9.09 -3.48
N ALA A 46 -30.09 -9.20 -2.16
CA ALA A 46 -29.73 -8.04 -1.36
C ALA A 46 -28.23 -7.86 -1.60
N ALA A 47 -27.82 -6.72 -2.13
CA ALA A 47 -26.42 -6.33 -2.09
C ALA A 47 -26.03 -6.33 -0.61
N THR A 48 -25.35 -7.38 -0.16
CA THR A 48 -24.74 -7.39 1.16
C THR A 48 -23.63 -6.36 1.08
N ALA A 49 -23.81 -5.22 1.74
CA ALA A 49 -22.68 -4.35 2.05
C ALA A 49 -21.68 -5.22 2.82
N SER A 50 -20.59 -5.62 2.16
CA SER A 50 -19.53 -6.37 2.81
C SER A 50 -18.91 -5.43 3.82
N ALA A 51 -19.21 -5.66 5.09
CA ALA A 51 -18.55 -4.94 6.16
C ALA A 51 -17.05 -5.32 6.16
N ALA A 52 -16.18 -4.33 6.27
CA ALA A 52 -14.72 -4.50 6.27
C ALA A 52 -14.17 -4.58 7.70
N GLY A 53 -13.07 -5.31 7.88
CA GLY A 53 -12.40 -5.50 9.16
C GLY A 53 -12.83 -6.78 9.90
N PRO A 54 -12.59 -6.86 11.23
CA PRO A 54 -12.39 -5.74 12.14
C PRO A 54 -10.99 -5.14 12.18
N TYR A 55 -10.91 -3.81 12.36
CA TYR A 55 -9.66 -3.04 12.49
C TYR A 55 -9.49 -2.51 13.91
N PRO A 56 -8.24 -2.48 14.45
CA PRO A 56 -8.00 -1.94 15.77
C PRO A 56 -8.02 -0.41 15.77
N VAL A 57 -8.58 0.16 16.82
CA VAL A 57 -8.50 1.58 17.13
C VAL A 57 -7.09 1.94 17.63
N LYS A 58 -6.42 2.91 17.00
CA LYS A 58 -5.06 3.38 17.37
C LYS A 58 -5.04 4.05 18.74
N GLU A 59 -5.98 4.96 18.97
CA GLU A 59 -6.14 5.73 20.21
C GLU A 59 -7.63 5.90 20.53
N GLY A 60 -7.99 6.05 21.81
CA GLY A 60 -9.38 6.23 22.21
C GLY A 60 -10.07 7.39 21.48
N LEU A 61 -11.26 7.14 20.91
CA LEU A 61 -11.99 8.11 20.12
C LEU A 61 -13.50 8.06 20.35
N ASN A 62 -14.17 9.14 19.96
CA ASN A 62 -15.62 9.22 19.93
C ASN A 62 -16.16 8.78 18.57
N CYS A 63 -17.16 7.90 18.59
CA CYS A 63 -17.97 7.54 17.43
C CYS A 63 -19.18 8.49 17.39
N ARG A 64 -19.33 9.21 16.28
CA ARG A 64 -20.19 10.39 16.16
C ARG A 64 -21.38 10.16 15.25
N SER A 65 -22.45 10.93 15.42
CA SER A 65 -23.67 10.80 14.62
C SER A 65 -23.50 11.23 13.16
N GLU A 66 -22.49 12.06 12.88
CA GLU A 66 -22.16 12.61 11.57
C GLU A 66 -20.64 12.56 11.36
N PRO A 67 -20.13 12.57 10.11
CA PRO A 67 -18.71 12.53 9.79
C PRO A 67 -18.03 13.90 10.02
N ASN A 68 -18.16 14.43 11.23
CA ASN A 68 -17.54 15.66 11.68
C ASN A 68 -17.36 15.65 13.20
N THR A 69 -16.40 16.43 13.71
CA THR A 69 -16.06 16.51 15.14
C THR A 69 -17.13 17.21 15.98
N GLY A 70 -18.05 17.96 15.34
CA GLY A 70 -19.21 18.57 15.98
C GLY A 70 -20.39 17.62 16.18
N GLY A 71 -20.39 16.47 15.51
CA GLY A 71 -21.44 15.46 15.58
C GLY A 71 -21.60 14.90 17.00
N GLY A 72 -22.85 14.62 17.37
CA GLY A 72 -23.19 14.08 18.69
C GLY A 72 -22.46 12.75 18.95
N ILE A 73 -21.94 12.57 20.16
CA ILE A 73 -21.26 11.33 20.54
C ILE A 73 -22.30 10.23 20.72
N VAL A 74 -22.23 9.19 19.90
CA VAL A 74 -23.10 8.00 19.99
C VAL A 74 -22.50 6.99 20.97
N THR A 75 -21.19 6.75 20.85
CA THR A 75 -20.39 5.92 21.77
C THR A 75 -18.93 6.35 21.72
N SER A 76 -18.07 5.72 22.52
CA SER A 76 -16.62 5.91 22.48
C SER A 76 -15.92 4.55 22.50
N TYR A 77 -14.83 4.44 21.74
CA TYR A 77 -13.99 3.24 21.71
C TYR A 77 -12.67 3.52 22.42
N ALA A 78 -12.18 2.54 23.17
CA ALA A 78 -10.83 2.59 23.73
C ALA A 78 -9.80 2.16 22.68
N ALA A 79 -8.53 2.55 22.87
CA ALA A 79 -7.43 2.03 22.08
C ALA A 79 -7.43 0.48 22.08
N GLY A 80 -7.15 -0.12 20.91
CA GLY A 80 -7.20 -1.57 20.68
C GLY A 80 -8.60 -2.16 20.52
N THR A 81 -9.67 -1.36 20.59
CA THR A 81 -11.03 -1.85 20.29
C THR A 81 -11.09 -2.25 18.81
N GLN A 82 -11.64 -3.43 18.54
CA GLN A 82 -11.86 -3.94 17.19
C GLN A 82 -13.17 -3.38 16.63
N VAL A 83 -13.10 -2.53 15.61
CA VAL A 83 -14.26 -1.93 14.95
C VAL A 83 -14.46 -2.53 13.56
N THR A 84 -15.71 -2.79 13.19
CA THR A 84 -16.09 -3.27 11.86
C THR A 84 -16.73 -2.12 11.08
N ILE A 85 -16.27 -1.89 9.85
CA ILE A 85 -16.66 -0.76 9.02
C ILE A 85 -17.76 -1.22 8.04
N THR A 86 -18.89 -0.53 8.04
CA THR A 86 -20.04 -0.82 7.17
C THR A 86 -20.00 -0.05 5.87
N CYS A 87 -19.49 1.18 5.90
CA CYS A 87 -19.25 2.03 4.75
C CYS A 87 -18.29 3.15 5.15
N ALA A 88 -17.67 3.81 4.18
CA ALA A 88 -16.84 4.99 4.40
C ALA A 88 -17.39 6.22 3.65
N THR A 89 -16.98 7.42 4.05
CA THR A 89 -17.39 8.68 3.42
C THR A 89 -16.37 9.78 3.69
N HIS A 90 -16.42 10.85 2.91
CA HIS A 90 -15.65 12.06 3.22
C HIS A 90 -16.40 12.96 4.21
N GLY A 91 -15.67 13.65 5.08
CA GLY A 91 -16.19 14.50 6.14
C GLY A 91 -15.24 15.62 6.54
N GLU A 92 -15.41 16.15 7.76
CA GLU A 92 -14.49 17.15 8.31
C GLU A 92 -13.08 16.56 8.43
N ALA A 93 -12.05 17.28 7.96
CA ALA A 93 -10.68 16.82 8.06
C ALA A 93 -10.20 16.77 9.51
N VAL A 94 -9.76 15.60 9.96
CA VAL A 94 -9.14 15.36 11.27
C VAL A 94 -7.67 15.04 11.03
N ASN A 95 -6.77 15.87 11.55
CA ASN A 95 -5.32 15.76 11.32
C ASN A 95 -4.93 15.70 9.83
N GLY A 96 -5.70 16.36 8.96
CA GLY A 96 -5.47 16.33 7.51
C GLY A 96 -6.11 15.16 6.77
N HIS A 97 -6.88 14.30 7.46
CA HIS A 97 -7.61 13.17 6.89
C HIS A 97 -9.12 13.43 6.86
N ASP A 98 -9.73 13.36 5.69
CA ASP A 98 -11.17 13.60 5.52
C ASP A 98 -12.00 12.32 5.40
N VAL A 99 -11.38 11.13 5.54
CA VAL A 99 -12.08 9.85 5.52
C VAL A 99 -12.71 9.55 6.90
N TRP A 100 -13.98 9.16 6.85
CA TRP A 100 -14.77 8.74 8.01
C TRP A 100 -15.41 7.39 7.77
N ASP A 101 -15.21 6.48 8.72
CA ASP A 101 -15.75 5.13 8.69
C ASP A 101 -17.03 5.04 9.51
N LYS A 102 -18.08 4.51 8.90
CA LYS A 102 -19.30 4.16 9.62
C LYS A 102 -19.18 2.77 10.22
N THR A 103 -19.17 2.67 11.55
CA THR A 103 -19.06 1.39 12.24
C THR A 103 -20.38 0.64 12.29
N THR A 104 -20.34 -0.63 12.71
CA THR A 104 -21.53 -1.45 12.99
C THR A 104 -22.40 -0.90 14.11
N ASP A 105 -21.89 0.00 14.95
CA ASP A 105 -22.69 0.74 15.95
C ASP A 105 -23.49 1.90 15.33
N GLY A 106 -23.42 2.08 14.01
CA GLY A 106 -24.23 3.03 13.25
C GLY A 106 -23.76 4.48 13.35
N CYS A 107 -22.53 4.70 13.82
CA CYS A 107 -21.89 6.01 14.00
C CYS A 107 -20.57 6.09 13.21
N PHE A 108 -20.05 7.30 13.07
CA PHE A 108 -18.86 7.62 12.28
C PHE A 108 -17.65 7.85 13.16
N VAL A 109 -16.55 7.21 12.82
CA VAL A 109 -15.22 7.48 13.38
C VAL A 109 -14.34 8.05 12.28
N SER A 110 -13.38 8.90 12.63
CA SER A 110 -12.35 9.29 11.67
C SER A 110 -11.43 8.11 11.42
N ASP A 111 -11.21 7.77 10.14
CA ASP A 111 -10.31 6.68 9.72
C ASP A 111 -8.89 6.89 10.25
N TRP A 112 -8.48 8.15 10.48
CA TRP A 112 -7.23 8.51 11.16
C TRP A 112 -6.95 7.67 12.42
N TYR A 113 -7.98 7.36 13.21
CA TYR A 113 -7.85 6.63 14.47
C TYR A 113 -8.10 5.12 14.32
N VAL A 114 -8.34 4.61 13.11
CA VAL A 114 -8.59 3.21 12.82
C VAL A 114 -7.42 2.67 12.00
N SER A 115 -6.86 1.54 12.40
CA SER A 115 -5.74 0.91 11.65
C SER A 115 -6.27 0.11 10.46
N THR A 116 -6.85 0.80 9.48
CA THR A 116 -7.31 0.23 8.19
C THR A 116 -6.14 -0.11 7.26
N GLY A 117 -4.97 0.49 7.50
CA GLY A 117 -3.75 0.26 6.73
C GLY A 117 -3.68 1.03 5.41
N THR A 118 -4.68 1.85 5.10
CA THR A 118 -4.77 2.69 3.91
C THR A 118 -5.44 4.03 4.23
N ALA A 119 -5.20 5.06 3.41
CA ALA A 119 -5.91 6.33 3.49
C ALA A 119 -7.16 6.37 2.58
N GLU A 120 -7.45 5.25 1.90
CA GLU A 120 -8.58 5.06 0.99
C GLU A 120 -9.74 4.33 1.69
N PHE A 121 -10.92 4.32 1.08
CA PHE A 121 -12.05 3.57 1.61
C PHE A 121 -11.79 2.06 1.60
N VAL A 122 -11.85 1.42 2.77
CA VAL A 122 -11.82 -0.04 2.92
C VAL A 122 -13.19 -0.70 2.79
N ALA A 123 -14.25 0.11 2.72
CA ALA A 123 -15.63 -0.32 2.53
C ALA A 123 -16.31 0.50 1.43
N SER A 124 -17.51 0.08 1.00
CA SER A 124 -18.31 0.86 0.04
C SER A 124 -18.60 2.28 0.56
N GLU A 125 -18.88 3.22 -0.33
CA GLU A 125 -19.32 4.55 0.08
C GLU A 125 -20.68 4.52 0.80
N CYS A 126 -20.85 5.35 1.82
CA CYS A 126 -22.11 5.42 2.58
C CYS A 126 -23.31 5.94 1.76
N ASN A 127 -23.10 6.47 0.56
CA ASN A 127 -24.14 6.88 -0.39
C ASN A 127 -24.66 5.71 -1.26
N GLY A 128 -24.16 4.49 -1.05
CA GLY A 128 -24.58 3.30 -1.79
C GLY A 128 -23.90 3.15 -3.16
N ASN A 129 -22.96 4.03 -3.52
CA ASN A 129 -22.01 3.67 -4.56
C ASN A 129 -21.14 2.54 -4.01
N PRO A 130 -20.90 1.46 -4.78
CA PRO A 130 -19.76 0.62 -4.50
C PRO A 130 -18.58 1.59 -4.57
N GLY A 131 -18.01 1.93 -3.40
CA GLY A 131 -16.80 2.75 -3.35
C GLY A 131 -15.88 2.14 -4.37
N THR A 132 -15.43 2.94 -5.33
CA THR A 132 -14.53 2.43 -6.37
C THR A 132 -13.44 1.68 -5.61
N PRO A 133 -13.22 0.38 -5.84
CA PRO A 133 -11.98 -0.23 -5.38
C PRO A 133 -10.90 0.54 -6.13
N GLY A 134 -10.42 1.63 -5.52
CA GLY A 134 -9.25 2.35 -5.97
C GLY A 134 -8.19 1.28 -6.18
N GLY A 135 -7.51 1.33 -7.32
CA GLY A 135 -6.58 0.29 -7.74
C GLY A 135 -5.72 -0.19 -6.57
N CYS A 136 -5.53 -1.51 -6.48
CA CYS A 136 -4.97 -2.23 -5.33
C CYS A 136 -4.47 -1.36 -4.17
N PRO A 137 -5.12 -1.46 -2.98
CA PRO A 137 -4.75 -0.66 -1.82
C PRO A 137 -3.27 -0.86 -1.50
N ASN A 138 -2.74 0.13 -0.79
CA ASN A 138 -1.42 0.14 -0.19
C ASN A 138 -0.85 -1.26 0.11
N ILE A 139 0.44 -1.41 -0.15
CA ILE A 139 1.17 -2.64 0.13
C ILE A 139 1.10 -3.00 1.62
N ASN A 140 1.34 -4.27 1.94
CA ASN A 140 1.40 -4.70 3.33
C ASN A 140 2.52 -3.98 4.10
N ASP A 141 2.48 -4.05 5.43
CA ASP A 141 3.47 -3.37 6.27
C ASP A 141 4.92 -3.80 5.96
N ALA A 142 5.14 -5.06 5.56
CA ALA A 142 6.46 -5.53 5.13
C ALA A 142 6.98 -4.77 3.89
N GLY A 143 6.11 -4.50 2.92
CA GLY A 143 6.43 -3.65 1.76
C GLY A 143 6.69 -2.20 2.15
N VAL A 144 5.90 -1.66 3.08
CA VAL A 144 6.11 -0.29 3.56
C VAL A 144 7.44 -0.15 4.27
N GLU A 145 7.77 -1.07 5.18
CA GLU A 145 9.07 -1.05 5.86
C GLU A 145 10.23 -1.23 4.89
N LEU A 146 10.06 -2.05 3.84
CA LEU A 146 11.07 -2.22 2.80
C LEU A 146 11.33 -0.92 2.04
N ILE A 147 10.29 -0.22 1.57
CA ILE A 147 10.50 1.04 0.84
C ILE A 147 11.05 2.12 1.78
N LYS A 148 10.56 2.20 3.03
CA LYS A 148 11.08 3.12 4.05
C LYS A 148 12.58 2.91 4.29
N SER A 149 13.05 1.66 4.30
CA SER A 149 14.46 1.35 4.52
C SER A 149 15.36 1.87 3.39
N PHE A 150 14.83 1.95 2.17
CA PHE A 150 15.54 2.48 1.00
C PHE A 150 15.53 4.01 0.92
N GLU A 151 14.39 4.65 1.20
CA GLU A 151 14.22 6.09 1.00
C GLU A 151 14.82 6.93 2.14
N GLY A 152 14.73 6.43 3.38
CA GLY A 152 15.01 7.24 4.57
C GLY A 152 13.96 8.33 4.80
N CYS A 153 13.89 8.86 6.03
CA CYS A 153 12.90 9.88 6.42
C CYS A 153 13.56 11.22 6.74
N VAL A 154 13.09 12.29 6.11
CA VAL A 154 13.44 13.67 6.50
C VAL A 154 12.22 14.36 7.09
N ALA A 155 12.25 14.56 8.41
CA ALA A 155 11.07 15.01 9.17
C ALA A 155 10.65 16.46 8.91
N ASN A 156 11.52 17.32 8.36
CA ASN A 156 11.20 18.71 8.03
C ASN A 156 11.28 18.91 6.51
N PRO A 157 10.45 19.80 5.93
CA PRO A 157 10.59 20.19 4.53
C PRO A 157 12.02 20.64 4.23
N TYR A 158 12.61 20.09 3.18
CA TYR A 158 13.96 20.39 2.73
C TYR A 158 13.99 20.47 1.20
N GLN A 159 15.02 21.10 0.64
CA GLN A 159 15.25 21.03 -0.80
C GLN A 159 16.11 19.81 -1.12
N ASP A 160 15.62 18.96 -2.02
CA ASP A 160 16.39 17.84 -2.56
C ASP A 160 17.53 18.30 -3.49
N ALA A 161 18.27 17.35 -4.06
CA ALA A 161 19.38 17.65 -4.98
C ALA A 161 18.95 18.39 -6.25
N GLY A 162 17.66 18.29 -6.63
CA GLY A 162 17.05 19.04 -7.73
C GLY A 162 16.49 20.40 -7.34
N GLY A 163 16.62 20.80 -6.06
CA GLY A 163 16.09 22.05 -5.54
C GLY A 163 14.58 22.03 -5.25
N LYS A 164 13.95 20.86 -5.31
CA LYS A 164 12.51 20.68 -5.06
C LYS A 164 12.24 20.46 -3.58
N TRP A 165 11.18 21.10 -3.07
CA TRP A 165 10.76 20.95 -1.69
C TRP A 165 10.15 19.57 -1.45
N THR A 166 10.73 18.85 -0.50
CA THR A 166 10.46 17.45 -0.23
C THR A 166 10.36 17.21 1.28
N VAL A 167 9.57 16.22 1.71
CA VAL A 167 9.48 15.82 3.13
C VAL A 167 9.16 14.32 3.28
N GLY A 168 9.39 13.77 4.47
CA GLY A 168 9.06 12.38 4.80
C GLY A 168 9.90 11.39 3.99
N TYR A 169 9.25 10.38 3.41
CA TYR A 169 9.85 9.37 2.53
C TYR A 169 9.78 9.77 1.05
N GLY A 170 9.99 11.06 0.74
CA GLY A 170 10.11 11.55 -0.64
C GLY A 170 8.86 12.21 -1.24
N HIS A 171 7.94 12.71 -0.40
CA HIS A 171 6.79 13.51 -0.84
C HIS A 171 7.23 14.86 -1.42
N LEU A 172 6.78 15.20 -2.64
CA LEU A 172 7.05 16.50 -3.28
C LEU A 172 5.99 17.54 -2.91
N CYS A 173 6.35 18.47 -2.03
CA CYS A 173 5.49 19.53 -1.49
C CYS A 173 4.92 20.43 -2.61
N SER A 174 3.65 20.24 -2.95
CA SER A 174 2.98 20.89 -4.09
C SER A 174 3.78 20.81 -5.40
N GLY A 175 4.26 19.61 -5.75
CA GLY A 175 5.13 19.42 -6.92
C GLY A 175 6.57 19.95 -6.74
N GLY A 176 6.93 20.20 -5.47
CA GLY A 176 8.23 20.67 -5.03
C GLY A 176 8.43 22.19 -5.08
N ASP A 177 7.35 22.96 -5.25
CA ASP A 177 7.39 24.42 -5.32
C ASP A 177 6.91 25.12 -4.04
N ASP A 178 6.50 24.37 -3.00
CA ASP A 178 6.07 24.90 -1.69
C ASP A 178 7.06 24.58 -0.57
N SER A 179 7.69 25.61 0.00
CA SER A 179 8.60 25.47 1.14
C SER A 179 7.94 25.18 2.48
N THR A 180 6.62 25.41 2.56
CA THR A 180 5.85 25.16 3.77
C THR A 180 5.27 23.74 3.80
N CYS A 181 5.18 23.10 2.63
CA CYS A 181 4.62 21.77 2.45
C CYS A 181 3.20 21.65 3.04
N SER A 182 2.44 22.73 2.85
CA SER A 182 1.12 22.92 3.45
C SER A 182 0.07 21.95 2.91
N ASP A 183 0.31 21.42 1.70
CA ASP A 183 -0.52 20.40 1.05
C ASP A 183 -0.56 19.07 1.79
N THR A 184 0.41 18.82 2.69
CA THR A 184 0.38 17.57 3.46
C THR A 184 -0.72 17.56 4.53
N GLY A 185 -1.11 18.72 5.05
CA GLY A 185 -1.98 18.88 6.22
C GLY A 185 -1.34 18.58 7.57
N PHE A 186 -0.05 18.21 7.61
CA PHE A 186 0.65 17.83 8.84
C PHE A 186 1.42 19.00 9.47
N SER A 187 1.72 18.86 10.76
CA SER A 187 2.67 19.72 11.46
C SER A 187 4.08 19.14 11.40
N TYR A 188 5.08 20.01 11.34
CA TYR A 188 6.50 19.63 11.25
C TYR A 188 7.25 19.90 12.57
N PRO A 189 8.23 19.08 12.96
CA PRO A 189 8.73 17.89 12.25
C PRO A 189 7.73 16.73 12.26
N LEU A 190 7.66 15.97 11.16
CA LEU A 190 6.89 14.73 11.09
C LEU A 190 7.41 13.71 12.10
N THR A 191 6.49 12.99 12.74
CA THR A 191 6.80 11.71 13.41
C THR A 191 6.94 10.61 12.37
N GLU A 192 7.59 9.50 12.72
CA GLU A 192 7.67 8.34 11.83
C GLU A 192 6.28 7.84 11.40
N GLU A 193 5.29 7.90 12.30
CA GLU A 193 3.89 7.56 12.03
C GLU A 193 3.30 8.48 10.94
N THR A 194 3.32 9.80 11.16
CA THR A 194 2.80 10.77 10.17
C THR A 194 3.56 10.74 8.84
N ALA A 195 4.87 10.45 8.86
CA ALA A 195 5.66 10.28 7.65
C ALA A 195 5.30 8.99 6.89
N THR A 196 5.05 7.90 7.62
CA THR A 196 4.60 6.63 7.05
C THR A 196 3.20 6.75 6.46
N GLU A 197 2.32 7.50 7.12
CA GLU A 197 0.97 7.78 6.63
C GLU A 197 0.99 8.66 5.38
N LEU A 198 1.82 9.72 5.37
CA LEU A 198 2.07 10.53 4.18
C LEU A 198 2.56 9.66 3.01
N PHE A 199 3.53 8.78 3.28
CA PHE A 199 4.06 7.85 2.30
C PHE A 199 2.99 6.89 1.76
N LYS A 200 2.21 6.25 2.63
CA LYS A 200 1.08 5.38 2.23
C LYS A 200 0.01 6.15 1.44
N ARG A 201 -0.21 7.43 1.74
CA ARG A 201 -1.14 8.28 0.98
C ARG A 201 -0.63 8.57 -0.43
N ASP A 202 0.68 8.80 -0.58
CA ASP A 202 1.25 9.14 -1.88
C ASP A 202 1.56 7.91 -2.75
N LEU A 203 1.79 6.75 -2.14
CA LEU A 203 2.22 5.53 -2.83
C LEU A 203 1.37 5.21 -4.08
N PRO A 204 0.03 5.27 -4.07
CA PRO A 204 -0.78 5.06 -5.27
C PRO A 204 -0.45 6.00 -6.43
N ASN A 205 -0.03 7.25 -6.17
CA ASN A 205 0.34 8.19 -7.22
C ASN A 205 1.60 7.72 -7.98
N TYR A 206 2.56 7.12 -7.27
CA TYR A 206 3.80 6.64 -7.86
C TYR A 206 3.61 5.35 -8.68
N VAL A 207 2.65 4.51 -8.30
CA VAL A 207 2.48 3.17 -8.89
C VAL A 207 1.14 2.93 -9.59
N SER A 208 0.32 3.96 -9.77
CA SER A 208 -0.97 3.91 -10.50
C SER A 208 -0.85 3.40 -11.94
N CYS A 209 0.35 3.40 -12.53
CA CYS A 209 0.63 2.90 -13.87
C CYS A 209 0.78 1.38 -13.95
N MET A 210 1.00 0.65 -12.85
CA MET A 210 1.23 -0.80 -12.88
C MET A 210 0.12 -1.61 -13.59
N PRO A 211 -1.17 -1.30 -13.41
CA PRO A 211 -2.27 -1.96 -14.12
C PRO A 211 -2.20 -1.89 -15.66
N GLN A 212 -1.42 -0.97 -16.23
CA GLN A 212 -1.23 -0.89 -17.68
C GLN A 212 -0.40 -2.06 -18.22
N TYR A 213 0.39 -2.71 -17.36
CA TYR A 213 1.30 -3.81 -17.72
C TYR A 213 0.80 -5.16 -17.24
N LEU A 214 -0.02 -5.21 -16.20
CA LEU A 214 -0.50 -6.44 -15.57
C LEU A 214 -1.94 -6.77 -16.00
N THR A 215 -2.21 -8.06 -16.16
CA THR A 215 -3.52 -8.62 -16.49
C THR A 215 -3.96 -9.61 -15.41
N ASP A 216 -5.16 -10.18 -15.54
CA ASP A 216 -5.66 -11.18 -14.60
C ASP A 216 -4.84 -12.47 -14.55
N GLY A 217 -3.98 -12.71 -15.55
CA GLY A 217 -3.05 -13.83 -15.57
C GLY A 217 -1.89 -13.69 -14.57
N ALA A 218 -1.52 -12.46 -14.20
CA ALA A 218 -0.56 -12.23 -13.13
C ALA A 218 -1.23 -12.50 -11.78
N LYS A 219 -0.86 -13.60 -11.14
CA LYS A 219 -1.37 -13.99 -9.82
C LYS A 219 -0.32 -13.72 -8.77
N LEU A 220 -0.48 -12.63 -8.03
CA LEU A 220 0.48 -12.17 -7.03
C LEU A 220 -0.11 -12.27 -5.63
N ASN A 221 0.70 -12.73 -4.67
CA ASN A 221 0.37 -12.59 -3.26
C ASN A 221 0.77 -11.19 -2.72
N LYS A 222 0.39 -10.86 -1.49
CA LYS A 222 0.70 -9.57 -0.84
C LYS A 222 2.19 -9.20 -0.83
N ASN A 223 3.08 -10.16 -0.58
CA ASN A 223 4.52 -9.89 -0.56
C ASN A 223 5.09 -9.65 -1.97
N GLN A 224 4.58 -10.38 -2.97
CA GLN A 224 4.98 -10.21 -4.37
C GLN A 224 4.47 -8.89 -4.94
N TRP A 225 3.24 -8.49 -4.60
CA TRP A 225 2.70 -7.17 -4.93
C TRP A 225 3.52 -6.06 -4.26
N ALA A 226 3.88 -6.23 -2.99
CA ALA A 226 4.73 -5.29 -2.26
C ALA A 226 6.13 -5.14 -2.87
N ALA A 227 6.79 -6.24 -3.21
CA ALA A 227 8.09 -6.24 -3.87
C ALA A 227 8.02 -5.55 -5.25
N LEU A 228 7.00 -5.85 -6.05
CA LEU A 228 6.81 -5.22 -7.36
C LEU A 228 6.53 -3.73 -7.24
N THR A 229 5.77 -3.33 -6.23
CA THR A 229 5.49 -1.93 -5.92
C THR A 229 6.76 -1.18 -5.51
N SER A 230 7.60 -1.76 -4.64
CA SER A 230 8.91 -1.19 -4.27
C SER A 230 9.79 -0.99 -5.50
N PHE A 231 9.85 -2.00 -6.35
CA PHE A 231 10.65 -1.96 -7.57
C PHE A 231 10.16 -0.86 -8.54
N CYS A 232 8.84 -0.74 -8.73
CA CYS A 232 8.23 0.30 -9.55
C CYS A 232 8.32 1.69 -8.93
N TYR A 233 8.26 1.82 -7.60
CA TYR A 233 8.45 3.09 -6.91
C TYR A 233 9.84 3.67 -7.23
N ASN A 234 10.85 2.81 -7.32
CA ASN A 234 12.22 3.22 -7.62
C ASN A 234 12.48 3.46 -9.11
N LEU A 235 12.07 2.53 -9.98
CA LEU A 235 12.43 2.56 -11.42
C LEU A 235 11.32 3.12 -12.32
N GLY A 236 10.15 3.38 -11.76
CA GLY A 236 8.92 3.64 -12.50
C GLY A 236 8.29 2.36 -13.06
N CYS A 237 6.98 2.39 -13.33
CA CYS A 237 6.26 1.23 -13.88
C CYS A 237 6.74 0.80 -15.28
N GLY A 238 7.47 1.67 -15.99
CA GLY A 238 7.99 1.38 -17.33
C GLY A 238 8.81 0.09 -17.38
N ILE A 239 9.49 -0.23 -16.28
CA ILE A 239 10.29 -1.45 -16.12
C ILE A 239 9.50 -2.75 -16.32
N LEU A 240 8.19 -2.71 -16.07
CA LEU A 240 7.31 -3.86 -16.23
C LEU A 240 7.19 -4.31 -17.69
N SER A 241 7.52 -3.46 -18.68
CA SER A 241 7.51 -3.89 -20.10
C SER A 241 8.44 -5.08 -20.37
N ASP A 242 9.47 -5.25 -19.56
CA ASP A 242 10.53 -6.22 -19.82
C ASP A 242 10.12 -7.63 -19.39
N PHE A 243 9.27 -7.76 -18.37
CA PHE A 243 8.94 -9.06 -17.79
C PHE A 243 7.47 -9.28 -17.41
N ALA A 244 6.59 -8.26 -17.43
CA ALA A 244 5.19 -8.47 -17.08
C ALA A 244 4.48 -9.48 -18.01
N GLY A 245 4.96 -9.67 -19.24
CA GLY A 245 4.47 -10.73 -20.14
C GLY A 245 4.60 -12.13 -19.55
N ARG A 246 5.64 -12.40 -18.74
CA ARG A 246 5.85 -13.67 -18.03
C ARG A 246 4.82 -13.85 -16.91
N LEU A 247 4.67 -12.82 -16.07
CA LEU A 247 3.66 -12.79 -15.01
C LEU A 247 2.25 -12.97 -15.58
N ASN A 248 1.92 -12.25 -16.65
CA ASN A 248 0.62 -12.33 -17.33
C ASN A 248 0.35 -13.70 -17.97
N ALA A 249 1.39 -14.46 -18.32
CA ALA A 249 1.26 -15.83 -18.80
C ALA A 249 1.01 -16.84 -17.67
N GLY A 250 0.96 -16.39 -16.40
CA GLY A 250 0.80 -17.22 -15.21
C GLY A 250 2.08 -17.94 -14.80
N GLU A 251 3.25 -17.46 -15.24
CA GLU A 251 4.53 -17.96 -14.74
C GLU A 251 4.67 -17.67 -13.24
N ASP A 252 5.34 -18.57 -12.51
CA ASP A 252 5.55 -18.43 -11.07
C ASP A 252 6.24 -17.09 -10.74
N ALA A 253 5.58 -16.25 -9.97
CA ALA A 253 6.06 -14.91 -9.67
C ALA A 253 7.40 -14.90 -8.90
N ASN A 254 7.72 -15.92 -8.09
CA ASN A 254 9.02 -16.01 -7.43
C ASN A 254 10.14 -16.28 -8.43
N VAL A 255 9.86 -17.05 -9.49
CA VAL A 255 10.82 -17.29 -10.57
C VAL A 255 11.04 -16.00 -11.36
N VAL A 256 9.96 -15.35 -11.81
CA VAL A 256 10.06 -14.11 -12.58
C VAL A 256 10.77 -13.01 -11.78
N ILE A 257 10.33 -12.74 -10.55
CA ILE A 257 10.94 -11.70 -9.70
C ILE A 257 12.41 -12.04 -9.38
N GLY A 258 12.69 -13.30 -9.03
CA GLY A 258 14.04 -13.75 -8.69
C GLY A 258 15.05 -13.68 -9.85
N GLU A 259 14.59 -13.78 -11.09
CA GLU A 259 15.44 -13.66 -12.27
C GLU A 259 15.55 -12.23 -12.80
N GLU A 260 14.49 -11.42 -12.67
CA GLU A 260 14.40 -10.11 -13.31
C GLU A 260 14.95 -8.99 -12.43
N PHE A 261 14.61 -8.94 -11.14
CA PHE A 261 15.02 -7.83 -10.27
C PHE A 261 16.55 -7.68 -10.17
N PRO A 262 17.34 -8.76 -10.04
CA PRO A 262 18.80 -8.67 -10.00
C PRO A 262 19.46 -8.15 -11.30
N LYS A 263 18.73 -8.04 -12.42
CA LYS A 263 19.28 -7.44 -13.65
C LYS A 263 19.42 -5.93 -13.53
N TYR A 264 18.58 -5.30 -12.71
CA TYR A 264 18.50 -3.84 -12.57
C TYR A 264 19.27 -3.33 -11.36
N THR A 265 19.93 -4.23 -10.64
CA THR A 265 20.99 -3.90 -9.68
C THR A 265 22.34 -3.64 -10.37
N LEU A 266 22.46 -3.98 -11.67
CA LEU A 266 23.69 -3.97 -12.48
C LEU A 266 23.58 -3.08 -13.73
N ALA A 267 23.11 -1.83 -13.61
CA ALA A 267 23.13 -0.92 -14.75
C ALA A 267 24.58 -0.47 -15.07
N GLU A 268 25.06 -0.84 -16.28
CA GLU A 268 26.35 -0.48 -16.91
C GLU A 268 27.65 -1.17 -16.42
N GLY A 269 27.59 -2.37 -15.85
CA GLY A 269 28.81 -3.13 -15.53
C GLY A 269 29.72 -2.47 -14.47
N VAL A 270 29.19 -1.44 -13.80
CA VAL A 270 29.73 -0.86 -12.58
C VAL A 270 28.77 -1.28 -11.47
N GLU A 271 29.32 -1.91 -10.44
CA GLU A 271 28.61 -2.14 -9.20
C GLU A 271 28.27 -0.76 -8.62
N LEU A 272 27.00 -0.37 -8.75
CA LEU A 272 26.47 0.81 -8.08
C LEU A 272 26.42 0.47 -6.59
N GLU A 273 27.43 0.89 -5.84
CA GLU A 273 27.40 0.84 -4.38
C GLU A 273 26.12 1.54 -3.90
N GLY A 274 25.10 0.76 -3.54
CA GLY A 274 23.80 1.23 -3.09
C GLY A 274 22.57 0.64 -3.81
N THR A 275 22.66 0.19 -5.07
CA THR A 275 21.51 -0.44 -5.76
C THR A 275 21.55 -1.98 -5.75
N GLY A 276 22.73 -2.56 -5.51
CA GLY A 276 22.94 -4.01 -5.32
C GLY A 276 22.00 -4.64 -4.29
N ALA A 277 21.80 -3.97 -3.15
CA ALA A 277 21.05 -4.51 -2.01
C ALA A 277 19.52 -4.49 -2.21
N GLY A 278 18.99 -3.55 -3.00
CA GLY A 278 17.55 -3.35 -3.11
C GLY A 278 16.83 -4.50 -3.81
N GLY A 279 17.39 -4.97 -4.94
CA GLY A 279 16.82 -6.09 -5.69
C GLY A 279 16.84 -7.39 -4.89
N ASP A 280 17.88 -7.63 -4.09
CA ASP A 280 17.98 -8.82 -3.25
C ASP A 280 16.95 -8.80 -2.09
N GLU A 281 16.73 -7.64 -1.46
CA GLU A 281 15.73 -7.49 -0.40
C GLU A 281 14.29 -7.56 -0.93
N GLU A 282 14.03 -6.99 -2.11
CA GLU A 282 12.74 -7.10 -2.80
C GLU A 282 12.45 -8.56 -3.22
N VAL A 283 13.46 -9.28 -3.72
CA VAL A 283 13.36 -10.73 -4.01
C VAL A 283 13.10 -11.52 -2.73
N ALA A 284 13.79 -11.21 -1.63
CA ALA A 284 13.60 -11.88 -0.35
C ALA A 284 12.17 -11.66 0.20
N LEU A 285 11.63 -10.44 0.06
CA LEU A 285 10.25 -10.15 0.39
C LEU A 285 9.31 -10.99 -0.46
N ALA A 286 9.46 -10.97 -1.80
CA ALA A 286 8.61 -11.71 -2.72
C ALA A 286 8.59 -13.23 -2.43
N GLN A 287 9.75 -13.80 -2.11
CA GLN A 287 9.91 -15.23 -1.81
C GLN A 287 9.42 -15.63 -0.41
N SER A 288 9.18 -14.66 0.47
CA SER A 288 8.64 -14.93 1.79
C SER A 288 7.20 -15.45 1.68
N PRO A 289 6.82 -16.54 2.39
CA PRO A 289 5.50 -17.13 2.25
C PRO A 289 4.37 -16.11 2.44
N GLY A 290 3.50 -16.00 1.43
CA GLY A 290 2.29 -15.20 1.47
C GLY A 290 1.14 -16.00 0.86
N SER A 291 0.04 -16.16 1.62
CA SER A 291 -1.12 -16.95 1.20
C SER A 291 -2.27 -16.11 0.65
N THR A 292 -2.23 -14.79 0.83
CA THR A 292 -3.30 -13.89 0.41
C THR A 292 -3.00 -13.32 -0.98
N GLU A 293 -3.89 -13.57 -1.94
CA GLU A 293 -3.86 -12.96 -3.28
C GLU A 293 -4.05 -11.45 -3.17
N ALA A 294 -3.23 -10.68 -3.88
CA ALA A 294 -3.26 -9.22 -3.88
C ALA A 294 -3.60 -8.65 -5.26
N TRP A 295 -3.25 -9.33 -6.36
CA TRP A 295 -3.57 -8.92 -7.74
C TRP A 295 -3.96 -10.15 -8.59
N PRO A 296 -4.98 -10.07 -9.49
CA PRO A 296 -5.83 -8.91 -9.85
C PRO A 296 -7.01 -8.64 -8.90
N ASN A 297 -7.28 -9.54 -7.95
CA ASN A 297 -8.40 -9.36 -7.05
C ASN A 297 -7.90 -8.76 -5.73
N CYS A 298 -7.85 -7.43 -5.70
CA CYS A 298 -7.49 -6.61 -4.56
C CYS A 298 -8.58 -6.71 -3.47
N ALA A 299 -8.67 -7.86 -2.79
CA ALA A 299 -9.52 -8.03 -1.63
C ALA A 299 -8.90 -7.30 -0.42
N ALA A 300 -9.69 -6.45 0.24
CA ALA A 300 -9.35 -5.90 1.54
C ALA A 300 -9.35 -7.05 2.57
N ASP A 301 -8.27 -7.16 3.33
CA ASP A 301 -8.25 -7.96 4.56
C ASP A 301 -8.67 -7.08 5.74
#